data_AF-A0A5B1CB41-F1
#
_entry.id   AF-A0A5B1CB41-F1
#
_cell.length_a   1.000
_cell.length_b   1.000
_cell.length_c   1.000
_cell.angle_alpha   90.00
_cell.angle_beta   90.00
_cell.angle_gamma   90.00
#
_symmetry.space_group_name_H-M   'P 1'
#
loop_
_entity.id
_entity.type
_entity.pdbx_description
1 polymer ?
#
loop_
_entity_poly.entity_id
_entity_poly.type
_entity_poly.pdbx_seq_one_letter_code
_entity_poly.pdbx_strand_id
1 'polypeptide(L)'
;MIRPKLQYRLASLLLLVSSASVAFAFLQPKPRHQLHLLRSADFTCADIARAVNYYVDLGERETLREFHDLARQNDDIGRPNVNERIGWLCRILYVPKNKPLRGPMLGGLMLPYESMPLGDWPMYPVAKSGGTYCVLSEGYSLAGHAEPIPNYLTYCGLHGSFRAGHVPVPDRKVAMQEVDLIRLSKRWTKITWIKTGLNSSYTISEPWTWDRIIDQAYLIQD
;
A
#
# COMPACT_ATOMS: atom_id res chain seq x y z
N MET A 1 -36.39 76.45 9.60
CA MET A 1 -37.16 75.63 8.63
C MET A 1 -36.53 75.79 7.25
N ILE A 2 -35.44 75.06 6.95
CA ILE A 2 -34.80 74.98 5.62
C ILE A 2 -34.21 73.55 5.48
N ARG A 3 -34.69 72.79 4.49
CA ARG A 3 -33.95 71.76 3.72
C ARG A 3 -33.82 72.34 2.28
N PRO A 4 -32.95 71.87 1.35
CA PRO A 4 -32.22 70.59 1.27
C PRO A 4 -30.73 70.77 0.81
N LYS A 5 -29.89 69.73 0.70
CA LYS A 5 -29.64 68.99 -0.56
C LYS A 5 -28.84 67.71 -0.34
N LEU A 6 -29.29 66.71 -1.09
CA LEU A 6 -28.77 65.39 -1.36
C LEU A 6 -27.51 65.48 -2.25
N GLN A 7 -26.41 64.80 -1.90
CA GLN A 7 -25.40 64.40 -2.88
C GLN A 7 -24.89 62.98 -2.59
N TYR A 8 -24.51 62.33 -3.67
CA TYR A 8 -24.60 60.90 -3.93
C TYR A 8 -23.36 60.12 -3.48
N ARG A 9 -23.61 58.85 -3.13
CA ARG A 9 -22.87 57.63 -3.49
C ARG A 9 -21.36 57.75 -3.72
N LEU A 10 -20.58 56.97 -2.96
CA LEU A 10 -19.67 55.93 -3.46
C LEU A 10 -18.92 55.26 -2.30
N ALA A 11 -18.35 54.07 -2.59
CA ALA A 11 -17.52 53.22 -1.74
C ALA A 11 -18.22 52.25 -0.78
N SER A 12 -19.09 51.40 -1.34
CA SER A 12 -19.01 49.97 -1.03
C SER A 12 -17.67 49.44 -1.56
N LEU A 13 -16.77 49.00 -0.67
CA LEU A 13 -15.68 48.02 -0.86
C LEU A 13 -14.53 48.40 0.09
N LEU A 14 -14.54 47.90 1.32
CA LEU A 14 -13.30 47.70 2.05
C LEU A 14 -13.42 46.43 2.91
N LEU A 15 -12.78 45.39 2.38
CA LEU A 15 -12.17 44.24 3.06
C LEU A 15 -13.07 43.24 3.79
N LEU A 16 -13.83 42.50 2.99
CA LEU A 16 -13.93 41.04 3.14
C LEU A 16 -12.65 40.39 2.59
N VAL A 17 -11.52 40.53 3.30
CA VAL A 17 -10.29 39.77 3.01
C VAL A 17 -9.60 39.42 4.33
N SER A 18 -10.17 38.48 5.08
CA SER A 18 -9.46 37.85 6.21
C SER A 18 -9.92 36.41 6.47
N SER A 19 -10.19 35.65 5.41
CA SER A 19 -10.50 34.23 5.53
C SER A 19 -10.00 33.37 4.36
N ALA A 20 -9.17 33.92 3.47
CA ALA A 20 -8.64 33.19 2.31
C ALA A 20 -7.21 32.67 2.50
N SER A 21 -6.50 33.05 3.57
CA SER A 21 -5.06 32.70 3.73
C SER A 21 -4.76 31.59 4.74
N VAL A 22 -5.77 30.99 5.38
CA VAL A 22 -5.57 29.87 6.33
C VAL A 22 -5.96 28.51 5.74
N ALA A 23 -6.59 28.47 4.56
CA ALA A 23 -7.11 27.23 3.96
C ALA A 23 -6.39 26.77 2.68
N PHE A 24 -5.31 27.44 2.23
CA PHE A 24 -4.66 27.11 0.95
C PHE A 24 -3.30 26.40 1.09
N ALA A 25 -2.80 26.21 2.32
CA ALA A 25 -1.56 25.48 2.59
C ALA A 25 -1.77 24.01 2.99
N PHE A 26 -3.02 23.58 3.16
CA PHE A 26 -3.38 22.17 3.35
C PHE A 26 -3.99 21.65 2.05
N LEU A 27 -3.43 20.57 1.50
CA LEU A 27 -3.92 19.77 0.36
C LEU A 27 -3.56 20.27 -1.05
N GLN A 28 -2.27 20.53 -1.30
CA GLN A 28 -1.74 20.11 -2.60
C GLN A 28 -1.27 18.65 -2.41
N PRO A 29 -2.03 17.62 -2.85
CA PRO A 29 -1.53 16.25 -2.81
C PRO A 29 -0.20 16.20 -3.55
N LYS A 30 0.85 15.68 -2.88
CA LYS A 30 2.16 15.48 -3.50
C LYS A 30 1.97 14.73 -4.84
N PRO A 31 2.66 15.13 -5.91
CA PRO A 31 2.42 14.55 -7.21
C PRO A 31 2.67 13.03 -7.22
N ARG A 32 1.66 12.32 -7.71
CA ARG A 32 1.49 10.86 -7.85
C ARG A 32 2.73 10.13 -8.40
N HIS A 33 3.53 10.81 -9.22
CA HIS A 33 4.76 10.29 -9.83
C HIS A 33 5.99 10.25 -8.90
N GLN A 34 5.84 10.54 -7.61
CA GLN A 34 6.94 10.57 -6.64
C GLN A 34 6.98 9.40 -5.65
N LEU A 35 5.96 8.52 -5.61
CA LEU A 35 6.02 7.37 -4.70
C LEU A 35 7.08 6.38 -5.18
N HIS A 36 8.18 6.29 -4.44
CA HIS A 36 9.30 5.38 -4.71
C HIS A 36 8.81 3.94 -4.88
N LEU A 37 7.88 3.51 -4.01
CA LEU A 37 7.23 2.20 -4.09
C LEU A 37 6.61 1.89 -5.44
N LEU A 38 6.14 2.85 -6.26
CA LEU A 38 5.48 2.51 -7.53
C LEU A 38 6.42 2.61 -8.75
N ARG A 39 7.64 3.10 -8.57
CA ARG A 39 8.54 3.43 -9.70
C ARG A 39 9.89 2.73 -9.66
N SER A 40 10.38 2.43 -8.47
CA SER A 40 11.72 1.88 -8.30
C SER A 40 11.71 0.36 -8.28
N ALA A 41 12.76 -0.29 -8.79
CA ALA A 41 12.88 -1.74 -8.65
C ALA A 41 13.04 -2.13 -7.17
N ASP A 42 13.77 -1.31 -6.42
CA ASP A 42 13.93 -1.37 -4.97
C ASP A 42 12.84 -0.58 -4.23
N PHE A 43 12.65 -0.95 -2.96
CA PHE A 43 11.80 -0.25 -1.99
C PHE A 43 12.12 -0.74 -0.57
N THR A 44 11.74 0.05 0.41
CA THR A 44 11.91 -0.26 1.84
C THR A 44 10.57 -0.48 2.54
N CYS A 45 10.58 -1.02 3.76
CA CYS A 45 9.36 -1.12 4.58
C CYS A 45 8.80 0.28 4.92
N ALA A 46 9.67 1.31 4.97
CA ALA A 46 9.24 2.71 5.11
C ALA A 46 8.54 3.25 3.85
N ASP A 47 8.97 2.87 2.65
CA ASP A 47 8.31 3.30 1.40
C ASP A 47 6.90 2.71 1.27
N ILE A 48 6.70 1.48 1.75
CA ILE A 48 5.38 0.87 1.86
C ILE A 48 4.49 1.71 2.78
N ALA A 49 4.95 2.02 3.99
CA ALA A 49 4.19 2.81 4.96
C ALA A 49 3.87 4.22 4.43
N ARG A 50 4.84 4.88 3.79
CA ARG A 50 4.65 6.21 3.18
C ARG A 50 3.62 6.18 2.05
N ALA A 51 3.67 5.17 1.19
CA ALA A 51 2.68 5.01 0.12
C ALA A 51 1.28 4.77 0.69
N VAL A 52 1.15 3.92 1.72
CA VAL A 52 -0.14 3.71 2.41
C VAL A 52 -0.65 5.02 2.99
N ASN A 53 0.16 5.78 3.72
CA ASN A 53 -0.26 7.04 4.33
C ASN A 53 -0.67 8.08 3.30
N TYR A 54 0.03 8.16 2.17
CA TYR A 54 -0.38 9.00 1.04
C TYR A 54 -1.81 8.66 0.57
N TYR A 55 -2.13 7.38 0.40
CA TYR A 55 -3.46 6.96 -0.02
C TYR A 55 -4.52 7.12 1.07
N VAL A 56 -4.14 7.00 2.35
CA VAL A 56 -5.05 7.35 3.46
C VAL A 56 -5.40 8.85 3.43
N ASP A 57 -4.41 9.73 3.22
CA ASP A 57 -4.64 11.18 3.10
C ASP A 57 -5.49 11.54 1.87
N LEU A 58 -5.29 10.81 0.77
CA LEU A 58 -6.02 11.01 -0.47
C LEU A 58 -7.50 10.59 -0.35
N GLY A 59 -7.78 9.61 0.52
CA GLY A 59 -9.11 9.04 0.72
C GLY A 59 -9.46 7.97 -0.31
N GLU A 60 -10.49 7.17 0.02
CA GLU A 60 -10.83 5.95 -0.74
C GLU A 60 -11.17 6.22 -2.22
N ARG A 61 -12.07 7.17 -2.48
CA ARG A 61 -12.59 7.42 -3.83
C ARG A 61 -11.48 7.86 -4.79
N GLU A 62 -10.63 8.77 -4.34
CA GLU A 62 -9.50 9.28 -5.10
C GLU A 62 -8.39 8.22 -5.24
N THR A 63 -8.15 7.42 -4.20
CA THR A 63 -7.25 6.25 -4.27
C THR A 63 -7.70 5.26 -5.33
N LEU A 64 -8.99 4.89 -5.34
CA LEU A 64 -9.54 3.97 -6.33
C LEU A 64 -9.39 4.52 -7.75
N ARG A 65 -9.67 5.81 -7.96
CA ARG A 65 -9.45 6.47 -9.26
C ARG A 65 -8.00 6.35 -9.69
N GLU A 66 -7.06 6.69 -8.80
CA GLU A 66 -5.63 6.64 -9.09
C GLU A 66 -5.15 5.22 -9.40
N PHE A 67 -5.57 4.22 -8.62
CA PHE A 67 -5.24 2.82 -8.88
C PHE A 67 -5.79 2.32 -10.22
N HIS A 68 -6.99 2.74 -10.62
CA HIS A 68 -7.52 2.41 -11.95
C HIS A 68 -6.69 3.05 -13.07
N ASP A 69 -6.27 4.30 -12.92
CA ASP A 69 -5.46 4.98 -13.92
C ASP A 69 -4.06 4.35 -14.04
N LEU A 70 -3.42 4.03 -12.90
CA LEU A 70 -2.13 3.34 -12.85
C LEU A 70 -2.21 1.94 -13.47
N ALA A 71 -3.26 1.17 -13.16
CA ALA A 71 -3.44 -0.18 -13.70
C ALA A 71 -3.65 -0.18 -15.22
N ARG A 72 -4.21 0.89 -15.80
CA ARG A 72 -4.37 1.05 -17.26
C ARG A 72 -3.08 1.41 -17.98
N GLN A 73 -2.16 2.10 -17.30
CA GLN A 73 -0.90 2.57 -17.86
C GLN A 73 0.23 1.54 -17.71
N ASN A 74 -0.03 0.42 -17.04
CA ASN A 74 0.96 -0.61 -16.82
C ASN A 74 1.17 -1.42 -18.11
N ASP A 75 2.15 -1.02 -18.90
CA ASP A 75 2.68 -1.83 -20.00
C ASP A 75 3.42 -3.03 -19.38
N ASP A 76 2.94 -4.26 -19.62
CA ASP A 76 3.40 -5.52 -19.01
C ASP A 76 4.89 -5.90 -19.27
N ILE A 77 5.69 -4.98 -19.83
CA ILE A 77 7.04 -5.27 -20.38
C ILE A 77 8.18 -4.75 -19.47
N GLY A 78 7.89 -4.20 -18.28
CA GLY A 78 8.92 -3.70 -17.36
C GLY A 78 8.64 -3.92 -15.87
N ARG A 79 9.71 -4.12 -15.08
CA ARG A 79 9.67 -3.96 -13.62
C ARG A 79 9.84 -2.47 -13.28
N PRO A 80 9.17 -1.95 -12.23
CA PRO A 80 8.29 -2.66 -11.30
C PRO A 80 6.89 -2.93 -11.84
N ASN A 81 6.31 -4.09 -11.51
CA ASN A 81 4.94 -4.44 -11.88
C ASN A 81 3.96 -3.67 -10.99
N VAL A 82 3.42 -2.55 -11.51
CA VAL A 82 2.56 -1.63 -10.75
C VAL A 82 1.33 -2.35 -10.20
N ASN A 83 0.79 -3.33 -10.94
CA ASN A 83 -0.37 -4.10 -10.52
C ASN A 83 -0.10 -4.89 -9.24
N GLU A 84 1.05 -5.57 -9.13
CA GLU A 84 1.44 -6.28 -7.91
C GLU A 84 1.48 -5.34 -6.71
N ARG A 85 2.07 -4.15 -6.90
CA ARG A 85 2.27 -3.16 -5.84
C ARG A 85 0.96 -2.55 -5.36
N ILE A 86 0.04 -2.25 -6.29
CA ILE A 86 -1.35 -1.89 -5.94
C ILE A 86 -1.99 -3.00 -5.11
N GLY A 87 -1.80 -4.26 -5.52
CA GLY A 87 -2.26 -5.43 -4.77
C GLY A 87 -1.77 -5.42 -3.31
N TRP A 88 -0.48 -5.15 -3.09
CA TRP A 88 0.11 -5.06 -1.75
C TRP A 88 -0.47 -3.91 -0.93
N LEU A 89 -0.59 -2.72 -1.53
CA LEU A 89 -1.17 -1.55 -0.87
C LEU A 89 -2.61 -1.82 -0.44
N CYS A 90 -3.39 -2.51 -1.27
CA CYS A 90 -4.76 -2.90 -0.93
C CYS A 90 -4.83 -3.80 0.31
N ARG A 91 -3.84 -4.68 0.52
CA ARG A 91 -3.75 -5.52 1.74
C ARG A 91 -3.64 -4.70 3.02
N ILE A 92 -3.13 -3.48 2.93
CA ILE A 92 -2.84 -2.61 4.07
C ILE A 92 -3.93 -1.54 4.23
N LEU A 93 -4.40 -0.98 3.12
CA LEU A 93 -5.43 0.04 3.05
C LEU A 93 -6.82 -0.48 3.42
N TYR A 94 -7.13 -1.74 3.10
CA TYR A 94 -8.43 -2.31 3.44
C TYR A 94 -8.36 -3.18 4.69
N VAL A 95 -9.04 -2.73 5.74
CA VAL A 95 -9.21 -3.48 6.98
C VAL A 95 -10.34 -4.50 6.79
N PRO A 96 -10.13 -5.81 7.04
CA PRO A 96 -11.16 -6.80 6.81
C PRO A 96 -12.38 -6.58 7.73
N LYS A 97 -13.61 -6.70 7.18
CA LYS A 97 -14.85 -6.55 7.97
C LYS A 97 -15.14 -7.76 8.85
N ASN A 98 -14.91 -8.97 8.33
CA ASN A 98 -15.30 -10.24 8.98
C ASN A 98 -14.16 -11.26 9.00
N LYS A 99 -13.74 -11.72 7.81
CA LYS A 99 -12.69 -12.70 7.60
C LYS A 99 -11.48 -12.03 6.95
N PRO A 100 -10.26 -12.57 7.09
CA PRO A 100 -9.11 -12.08 6.34
C PRO A 100 -9.44 -11.95 4.85
N LEU A 101 -9.12 -10.80 4.26
CA LEU A 101 -9.27 -10.60 2.84
C LEU A 101 -8.39 -11.60 2.09
N ARG A 102 -8.86 -12.23 1.02
CA ARG A 102 -7.99 -13.07 0.17
C ARG A 102 -6.87 -12.23 -0.45
N GLY A 103 -5.74 -12.86 -0.77
CA GLY A 103 -4.69 -12.22 -1.57
C GLY A 103 -5.17 -11.90 -3.00
N PRO A 104 -4.48 -10.99 -3.71
CA PRO A 104 -4.78 -10.68 -5.10
C PRO A 104 -4.46 -11.90 -5.97
N MET A 105 -5.36 -12.27 -6.89
CA MET A 105 -5.20 -13.46 -7.75
C MET A 105 -4.40 -13.13 -9.02
N LEU A 106 -3.25 -12.48 -8.85
CA LEU A 106 -2.36 -12.05 -9.96
C LEU A 106 -1.48 -13.17 -10.50
N GLY A 107 -1.69 -14.41 -10.03
CA GLY A 107 -0.85 -15.58 -10.29
C GLY A 107 -0.33 -16.21 -9.01
N GLY A 108 0.72 -17.01 -9.13
CA GLY A 108 1.46 -17.59 -8.02
C GLY A 108 2.78 -16.87 -7.79
N LEU A 109 3.14 -16.66 -6.53
CA LEU A 109 4.49 -16.24 -6.16
C LEU A 109 5.37 -17.47 -5.93
N MET A 110 6.68 -17.29 -6.02
CA MET A 110 7.67 -18.29 -5.57
C MET A 110 7.74 -18.35 -4.04
N LEU A 111 6.60 -18.66 -3.42
CA LEU A 111 6.42 -18.85 -1.98
C LEU A 111 5.70 -20.18 -1.73
N PRO A 112 5.97 -20.86 -0.59
CA PRO A 112 5.41 -22.17 -0.26
C PRO A 112 3.95 -22.05 0.20
N TYR A 113 3.07 -21.69 -0.74
CA TYR A 113 1.66 -21.31 -0.52
C TYR A 113 0.87 -22.30 0.34
N GLU A 114 1.08 -23.61 0.16
CA GLU A 114 0.40 -24.65 0.94
C GLU A 114 0.68 -24.58 2.45
N SER A 115 1.88 -24.13 2.84
CA SER A 115 2.28 -23.94 4.23
C SER A 115 2.09 -22.51 4.74
N MET A 116 1.51 -21.65 3.89
CA MET A 116 1.22 -20.25 4.20
C MET A 116 -0.29 -19.96 4.09
N PRO A 117 -1.14 -20.68 4.84
CA PRO A 117 -2.58 -20.51 4.74
C PRO A 117 -3.00 -19.11 5.18
N LEU A 118 -4.07 -18.60 4.58
CA LEU A 118 -4.57 -17.24 4.83
C LEU A 118 -4.85 -16.94 6.31
N GLY A 119 -5.21 -17.96 7.11
CA GLY A 119 -5.41 -17.79 8.55
C GLY A 119 -4.15 -17.39 9.32
N ASP A 120 -3.00 -17.94 8.93
CA ASP A 120 -1.70 -17.64 9.55
C ASP A 120 -0.99 -16.45 8.85
N TRP A 121 -1.33 -16.22 7.57
CA TRP A 121 -0.78 -15.18 6.71
C TRP A 121 -1.87 -14.24 6.16
N PRO A 122 -2.60 -13.52 7.03
CA PRO A 122 -3.79 -12.76 6.65
C PRO A 122 -3.51 -11.56 5.74
N MET A 123 -2.25 -11.19 5.54
CA MET A 123 -1.81 -10.10 4.67
C MET A 123 -1.02 -10.57 3.45
N TYR A 124 -0.90 -11.89 3.22
CA TYR A 124 -0.15 -12.46 2.09
C TYR A 124 -0.41 -11.69 0.78
N PRO A 125 0.63 -11.26 0.03
CA PRO A 125 2.06 -11.58 0.23
C PRO A 125 2.83 -10.59 1.13
N VAL A 126 2.13 -9.73 1.87
CA VAL A 126 2.74 -8.81 2.84
C VAL A 126 2.80 -9.49 4.21
N ALA A 127 3.93 -9.37 4.89
CA ALA A 127 4.07 -9.68 6.30
C ALA A 127 3.99 -8.40 7.14
N LYS A 128 3.33 -8.51 8.29
CA LYS A 128 3.24 -7.43 9.28
C LYS A 128 3.78 -7.92 10.61
N SER A 129 4.61 -7.12 11.24
CA SER A 129 5.06 -7.28 12.62
C SER A 129 5.09 -5.90 13.27
N GLY A 130 4.47 -5.76 14.44
CA GLY A 130 4.26 -4.44 15.05
C GLY A 130 3.63 -3.44 14.08
N GLY A 131 4.30 -2.32 13.81
CA GLY A 131 3.90 -1.29 12.85
C GLY A 131 4.43 -1.48 11.42
N THR A 132 5.42 -2.35 11.21
CA THR A 132 6.16 -2.52 9.96
C THR A 132 5.50 -3.52 9.02
N TYR A 133 5.50 -3.17 7.73
CA TYR A 133 5.00 -3.98 6.62
C TYR A 133 6.15 -4.27 5.66
N CYS A 134 6.37 -5.54 5.34
CA CYS A 134 7.39 -5.94 4.37
C CYS A 134 6.82 -6.99 3.40
N VAL A 135 7.22 -6.91 2.14
CA VAL A 135 6.76 -7.81 1.07
C VAL A 135 7.57 -9.09 1.09
N LEU A 136 6.90 -10.24 1.05
CA LEU A 136 7.55 -11.56 1.12
C LEU A 136 8.17 -11.98 -0.22
N SER A 137 7.54 -11.63 -1.34
CA SER A 137 8.05 -11.91 -2.68
C SER A 137 7.36 -11.01 -3.71
N GLU A 138 8.06 -10.79 -4.82
CA GLU A 138 7.55 -10.13 -6.04
C GLU A 138 7.57 -11.13 -7.22
N GLY A 139 7.02 -10.71 -8.36
CA GLY A 139 7.15 -11.44 -9.63
C GLY A 139 6.15 -12.58 -9.71
N TYR A 140 4.86 -12.24 -9.68
CA TYR A 140 3.80 -13.21 -9.86
C TYR A 140 3.97 -13.93 -11.21
N SER A 141 3.92 -15.25 -11.17
CA SER A 141 3.99 -16.14 -12.33
C SER A 141 2.63 -16.77 -12.59
N LEU A 142 2.24 -16.89 -13.85
CA LEU A 142 0.92 -17.38 -14.24
C LEU A 142 1.03 -18.74 -14.93
N ALA A 143 0.17 -19.67 -14.53
CA ALA A 143 -0.14 -20.89 -15.28
C ALA A 143 -1.55 -20.83 -15.90
N GLY A 144 -2.19 -19.66 -15.90
CA GLY A 144 -3.60 -19.45 -16.30
C GLY A 144 -3.96 -17.97 -16.37
N HIS A 145 -5.23 -17.62 -16.15
CA HIS A 145 -5.72 -16.24 -16.22
C HIS A 145 -5.54 -15.49 -14.90
N ALA A 146 -4.77 -14.40 -14.92
CA ALA A 146 -4.65 -13.49 -13.77
C ALA A 146 -5.95 -12.70 -13.57
N GLU A 147 -6.32 -12.45 -12.32
CA GLU A 147 -7.34 -11.46 -11.99
C GLU A 147 -6.82 -10.05 -12.34
N PRO A 148 -7.55 -9.23 -13.10
CA PRO A 148 -7.16 -7.84 -13.32
C PRO A 148 -7.33 -7.05 -12.02
N ILE A 149 -6.40 -6.14 -11.72
CA ILE A 149 -6.42 -5.32 -10.50
C ILE A 149 -7.76 -4.64 -10.20
N PRO A 150 -8.49 -4.06 -11.17
CA PRO A 150 -9.84 -3.54 -10.96
C PRO A 150 -10.80 -4.49 -10.22
N ASN A 151 -10.71 -5.80 -10.48
CA ASN A 151 -11.55 -6.79 -9.81
C ASN A 151 -11.14 -6.97 -8.35
N TYR A 152 -9.83 -6.94 -8.06
CA TYR A 152 -9.34 -7.03 -6.69
C TYR A 152 -9.68 -5.79 -5.87
N LEU A 153 -9.64 -4.60 -6.47
CA LEU A 153 -10.10 -3.34 -5.85
C LEU A 153 -11.58 -3.44 -5.45
N THR A 154 -12.41 -3.92 -6.38
CA THR A 154 -13.84 -4.13 -6.14
C THR A 154 -14.07 -5.11 -4.98
N TYR A 155 -13.34 -6.23 -4.98
CA TYR A 155 -13.38 -7.20 -3.88
C TYR A 155 -13.01 -6.56 -2.53
N CYS A 156 -11.95 -5.75 -2.49
CA CYS A 156 -11.51 -5.10 -1.26
C CYS A 156 -12.57 -4.12 -0.71
N GLY A 157 -13.22 -3.32 -1.55
CA GLY A 157 -14.30 -2.43 -1.13
C GLY A 157 -15.54 -3.16 -0.59
N LEU A 158 -15.88 -4.32 -1.18
CA LEU A 158 -17.00 -5.13 -0.72
C LEU A 158 -16.71 -5.78 0.65
N HIS A 159 -15.53 -6.37 0.81
CA HIS A 159 -15.22 -7.22 1.97
C HIS A 159 -14.38 -6.55 3.07
N GLY A 160 -13.83 -5.37 2.79
CA GLY A 160 -13.04 -4.57 3.71
C GLY A 160 -13.63 -3.17 3.89
N SER A 161 -13.05 -2.44 4.82
CA SER A 161 -13.30 -1.01 5.03
C SER A 161 -12.00 -0.28 4.78
N PHE A 162 -12.05 0.80 4.01
CA PHE A 162 -10.89 1.65 3.80
C PHE A 162 -10.39 2.20 5.14
N ARG A 163 -9.08 2.14 5.35
CA ARG A 163 -8.42 2.52 6.59
C ARG A 163 -8.61 4.01 6.85
N ALA A 164 -9.00 4.34 8.08
CA ALA A 164 -9.29 5.71 8.49
C ALA A 164 -8.07 6.50 8.99
N GLY A 165 -6.95 5.85 9.30
CA GLY A 165 -5.80 6.50 9.93
C GLY A 165 -4.47 5.95 9.42
N HIS A 166 -3.41 6.74 9.59
CA HIS A 166 -2.07 6.40 9.13
C HIS A 166 -1.53 5.14 9.80
N VAL A 167 -0.61 4.48 9.09
CA VAL A 167 0.29 3.47 9.65
C VAL A 167 1.61 4.12 10.09
N PRO A 168 2.30 3.58 11.09
CA PRO A 168 3.64 4.06 11.46
C PRO A 168 4.60 3.92 10.28
N VAL A 169 5.43 4.94 10.04
CA VAL A 169 6.57 4.85 9.14
C VAL A 169 7.78 4.48 10.00
N PRO A 170 8.31 3.26 9.91
CA PRO A 170 9.43 2.85 10.76
C PRO A 170 10.72 3.52 10.30
N ASP A 171 11.58 3.87 11.26
CA ASP A 171 13.00 4.09 10.99
C ASP A 171 13.72 2.74 10.80
N ARG A 172 15.01 2.78 10.43
CA ARG A 172 15.79 1.55 10.20
C ARG A 172 15.82 0.65 11.44
N LYS A 173 16.01 1.24 12.62
CA LYS A 173 16.16 0.49 13.87
C LYS A 173 14.87 -0.26 14.22
N VAL A 174 13.73 0.42 14.16
CA VAL A 174 12.41 -0.17 14.41
C VAL A 174 12.10 -1.25 13.37
N ALA A 175 12.33 -0.97 12.09
CA ALA A 175 12.06 -1.94 11.03
C ALA A 175 12.88 -3.22 11.20
N MET A 176 14.18 -3.12 11.52
CA MET A 176 15.04 -4.28 11.76
C MET A 176 14.53 -5.13 12.94
N GLN A 177 14.19 -4.49 14.07
CA GLN A 177 13.63 -5.17 15.22
C GLN A 177 12.32 -5.89 14.90
N GLU A 178 11.41 -5.23 14.19
CA GLU A 178 10.11 -5.80 13.85
C GLU A 178 10.21 -6.89 12.77
N VAL A 179 11.16 -6.78 11.84
CA VAL A 179 11.48 -7.83 10.86
C VAL A 179 11.99 -9.08 11.57
N ASP A 180 12.91 -8.97 12.53
CA ASP A 180 13.39 -10.13 13.31
C ASP A 180 12.24 -10.89 13.98
N LEU A 181 11.21 -10.16 14.46
CA LEU A 181 10.02 -10.79 15.03
C LEU A 181 9.18 -11.57 13.99
N ILE A 182 9.25 -11.23 12.70
CA ILE A 182 8.67 -12.05 11.63
C ILE A 182 9.36 -13.42 11.59
N ARG A 183 10.70 -13.44 11.58
CA ARG A 183 11.50 -14.68 11.55
C ARG A 183 11.25 -15.57 12.76
N LEU A 184 11.18 -14.95 13.94
CA LEU A 184 10.97 -15.65 15.21
C LEU A 184 9.51 -16.10 15.41
N SER A 185 8.59 -15.70 14.54
CA SER A 185 7.18 -16.01 14.69
C SER A 185 6.88 -17.49 14.42
N LYS A 186 5.93 -18.06 15.20
CA LYS A 186 5.46 -19.44 15.02
C LYS A 186 4.95 -19.72 13.60
N ARG A 187 4.40 -18.72 12.90
CA ARG A 187 3.93 -18.88 11.51
C ARG A 187 5.09 -19.01 10.52
N TRP A 188 6.21 -18.33 10.76
CA TRP A 188 7.40 -18.45 9.91
C TRP A 188 8.06 -19.82 10.09
N THR A 189 8.23 -20.27 11.33
CA THR A 189 8.84 -21.57 11.64
C THR A 189 8.03 -22.77 11.15
N LYS A 190 6.75 -22.58 10.80
CA LYS A 190 5.87 -23.60 10.24
C LYS A 190 5.93 -23.68 8.72
N ILE A 191 6.63 -22.76 8.05
CA ILE A 191 6.75 -22.77 6.60
C ILE A 191 7.54 -24.01 6.18
N THR A 192 6.97 -24.76 5.24
CA THR A 192 7.63 -25.89 4.60
C THR A 192 8.36 -25.36 3.38
N TRP A 193 9.65 -25.07 3.48
CA TRP A 193 10.45 -24.51 2.39
C TRP A 193 10.83 -25.54 1.32
N ILE A 194 10.88 -26.82 1.70
CA ILE A 194 11.17 -27.94 0.83
C ILE A 194 10.05 -28.96 0.99
N LYS A 195 9.37 -29.28 -0.10
CA LYS A 195 8.35 -30.33 -0.14
C LYS A 195 8.71 -31.34 -1.22
N THR A 196 8.70 -32.61 -0.86
CA THR A 196 8.82 -33.72 -1.79
C THR A 196 7.57 -34.58 -1.69
N GLY A 197 6.90 -34.83 -2.81
CA GLY A 197 5.67 -35.60 -2.85
C GLY A 197 5.19 -35.90 -4.27
N LEU A 198 4.39 -36.96 -4.38
CA LEU A 198 3.84 -37.47 -5.66
C LEU A 198 3.01 -36.43 -6.42
N ASN A 199 2.28 -35.57 -5.71
CA ASN A 199 1.32 -34.62 -6.31
C ASN A 199 1.83 -33.17 -6.37
N SER A 200 2.76 -32.79 -5.48
CA SER A 200 3.47 -31.51 -5.57
C SER A 200 4.85 -31.63 -4.91
N SER A 201 5.85 -31.07 -5.59
CA SER A 201 7.22 -30.97 -5.08
C SER A 201 7.77 -29.59 -5.41
N TYR A 202 8.47 -28.97 -4.46
CA TYR A 202 9.12 -27.69 -4.65
C TYR A 202 10.29 -27.53 -3.68
N THR A 203 11.25 -26.69 -4.10
CA THR A 203 12.36 -26.22 -3.27
C THR A 203 12.39 -24.71 -3.38
N ILE A 204 12.04 -24.02 -2.29
CA ILE A 204 12.08 -22.57 -2.20
C ILE A 204 13.11 -22.19 -1.15
N SER A 205 14.00 -21.27 -1.48
CA SER A 205 15.10 -20.88 -0.60
C SER A 205 14.61 -19.96 0.50
N GLU A 206 14.51 -20.50 1.73
CA GLU A 206 14.25 -19.69 2.92
C GLU A 206 15.26 -18.54 3.08
N PRO A 207 16.59 -18.76 2.97
CA PRO A 207 17.56 -17.67 3.09
C PRO A 207 17.31 -16.56 2.07
N TRP A 208 17.02 -16.89 0.81
CA TRP A 208 16.78 -15.88 -0.22
C TRP A 208 15.54 -15.03 0.05
N THR A 209 14.43 -15.66 0.47
CA THR A 209 13.21 -14.93 0.86
C THR A 209 13.48 -14.06 2.08
N TRP A 210 14.28 -14.54 3.02
CA TRP A 210 14.64 -13.80 4.23
C TRP A 210 15.53 -12.59 3.95
N ASP A 211 16.56 -12.74 3.12
CA ASP A 211 17.44 -11.64 2.69
C ASP A 211 16.63 -10.51 2.04
N ARG A 212 15.64 -10.86 1.21
CA ARG A 212 14.74 -9.89 0.58
C ARG A 212 13.91 -9.09 1.58
N ILE A 213 13.51 -9.70 2.70
CA ILE A 213 12.76 -9.02 3.77
C ILE A 213 13.69 -8.13 4.59
N ILE A 214 14.89 -8.63 4.95
CA ILE A 214 15.89 -7.85 5.68
C ILE A 214 16.31 -6.61 4.88
N ASP A 215 16.58 -6.74 3.58
CA ASP A 215 16.98 -5.63 2.72
C ASP A 215 15.99 -4.46 2.81
N GLN A 216 14.68 -4.75 2.85
CA GLN A 216 13.65 -3.71 2.93
C GLN A 216 13.71 -2.92 4.25
N ALA A 217 14.18 -3.52 5.35
CA ALA A 217 14.39 -2.82 6.61
C ALA A 217 15.76 -2.14 6.68
N TYR A 218 16.81 -2.84 6.23
CA TYR A 218 18.19 -2.38 6.30
C TYR A 218 18.46 -1.15 5.43
N LEU A 219 17.83 -1.07 4.25
CA LEU A 219 18.05 0.01 3.28
C LEU A 219 17.29 1.31 3.60
N ILE A 220 16.53 1.36 4.70
CA ILE A 220 15.88 2.60 5.16
C ILE A 220 16.95 3.65 5.45
N GLN A 221 16.89 4.81 4.78
CA GLN A 221 17.77 5.95 5.05
C GLN A 221 17.23 6.74 6.25
N ASP A 222 18.11 7.01 7.23
CA ASP A 222 17.82 7.81 8.43
C ASP A 222 17.90 9.33 8.14
#